data_AF-A0A6P2RX71-F1
#
_entry.id   AF-A0A6P2RX71-F1
#
_cell.length_a   1.000
_cell.length_b   1.000
_cell.length_c   1.000
_cell.angle_alpha   90.00
_cell.angle_beta   90.00
_cell.angle_gamma   90.00
#
_symmetry.space_group_name_H-M   'P 1'
#
loop_
_entity.id
_entity.type
_entity.pdbx_description
1 polymer ?
#
loop_
_entity_poly.entity_id
_entity_poly.type
_entity_poly.pdbx_seq_one_letter_code
_entity_poly.pdbx_strand_id
1 'polypeptide(L)'
;MPINPTERNAILRAVFADDAPYPDLTPRHVALMRKLRVGWLPVESGAPAIVPEQPLTGDGATIDLAKAILETDDDVLAIRTLAELGHVIPEFVTVAGELAPGQYVIPEALRDAFDYPESGVDASGRFEFRAEHLAILRGTVWRTLDDYSIDAVLEMDDFWPLPYIDGKRPYGDCTYFQIDMAELLGEPYQFDAESNLIEDAEKDARLERLHYETRAALQIFLTHAELTTPA
;
A
#
# COMPACT_ATOMS: atom_id res chain seq x y z
N MET A 1 26.01 4.02 -14.44
CA MET A 1 26.97 4.32 -13.34
C MET A 1 26.23 4.03 -12.05
N PRO A 2 26.87 3.47 -11.01
CA PRO A 2 26.21 3.35 -9.71
C PRO A 2 25.86 4.76 -9.20
N ILE A 3 24.67 4.92 -8.63
CA ILE A 3 24.17 6.19 -8.08
C ILE A 3 25.11 6.68 -7.00
N ASN A 4 25.37 7.98 -6.95
CA ASN A 4 26.06 8.58 -5.82
C ASN A 4 25.14 8.53 -4.59
N PRO A 5 25.44 7.72 -3.54
CA PRO A 5 24.57 7.58 -2.38
C PRO A 5 24.30 8.92 -1.67
N THR A 6 25.26 9.85 -1.75
CA THR A 6 25.13 11.20 -1.18
C THR A 6 24.02 12.01 -1.85
N GLU A 7 23.89 11.88 -3.17
CA GLU A 7 22.89 12.61 -3.97
C GLU A 7 21.49 12.04 -3.74
N ARG A 8 21.34 10.71 -3.75
CA ARG A 8 20.10 10.04 -3.38
C ARG A 8 19.62 10.48 -2.01
N ASN A 9 20.48 10.40 -1.00
CA ASN A 9 20.11 10.72 0.38
C ASN A 9 19.75 12.21 0.54
N ALA A 10 20.39 13.11 -0.21
CA ALA A 10 20.03 14.53 -0.22
C ALA A 10 18.62 14.76 -0.82
N ILE A 11 18.28 14.06 -1.91
CA ILE A 11 16.94 14.13 -2.52
C ILE A 11 15.89 13.59 -1.55
N LEU A 12 16.14 12.43 -0.93
CA LEU A 12 15.21 11.85 0.05
C LEU A 12 14.96 12.82 1.22
N ARG A 13 16.01 13.40 1.80
CA ARG A 13 15.83 14.41 2.86
C ARG A 13 15.03 15.63 2.39
N ALA A 14 15.20 16.07 1.15
CA ALA A 14 14.46 17.20 0.62
C ALA A 14 12.97 16.90 0.41
N VAL A 15 12.61 15.65 0.10
CA VAL A 15 11.20 15.23 -0.05
C VAL A 15 10.50 15.16 1.31
N PHE A 16 11.18 14.67 2.34
CA PHE A 16 10.62 14.43 3.67
C PHE A 16 10.95 15.53 4.69
N ALA A 17 11.46 16.69 4.26
CA ALA A 17 11.70 17.81 5.17
C ALA A 17 10.38 18.38 5.70
N ASP A 18 10.35 18.82 6.95
CA ASP A 18 9.17 19.38 7.62
C ASP A 18 8.50 20.55 6.86
N ASP A 19 9.29 21.36 6.17
CA ASP A 19 8.84 22.52 5.39
C ASP A 19 8.70 22.21 3.88
N ALA A 20 8.90 20.96 3.47
CA ALA A 20 8.72 20.55 2.09
C ALA A 20 7.23 20.66 1.70
N PRO A 21 6.92 21.19 0.50
CA PRO A 21 5.57 21.15 0.00
C PRO A 21 5.16 19.70 -0.25
N TYR A 22 3.92 19.36 0.10
CA TYR A 22 3.36 18.05 -0.22
C TYR A 22 3.35 17.84 -1.75
N PRO A 23 3.84 16.70 -2.26
CA PRO A 23 3.91 16.48 -3.70
C PRO A 23 2.52 16.32 -4.32
N ASP A 24 2.31 16.93 -5.48
CA ASP A 24 1.09 16.69 -6.26
C ASP A 24 1.07 15.24 -6.76
N LEU A 25 -0.06 14.55 -6.61
CA LEU A 25 -0.25 13.23 -7.22
C LEU A 25 -0.35 13.36 -8.75
N THR A 26 0.52 12.65 -9.49
CA THR A 26 0.64 12.78 -10.94
C THR A 26 0.58 11.42 -11.64
N PRO A 27 0.38 11.38 -12.97
CA PRO A 27 0.47 10.13 -13.75
C PRO A 27 1.82 9.41 -13.63
N ARG A 28 2.93 10.13 -13.34
CA ARG A 28 4.24 9.51 -13.09
C ARG A 28 4.25 8.67 -11.82
N HIS A 29 3.59 9.17 -10.76
CA HIS A 29 3.42 8.42 -9.52
C HIS A 29 2.64 7.13 -9.79
N VAL A 30 1.52 7.23 -10.51
CA VAL A 30 0.69 6.07 -10.87
C VAL A 30 1.47 5.06 -11.72
N ALA A 31 2.30 5.52 -12.66
CA ALA A 31 3.16 4.63 -13.45
C ALA A 31 4.10 3.78 -12.58
N LEU A 32 4.72 4.37 -11.55
CA LEU A 32 5.52 3.63 -10.58
C LEU A 32 4.66 2.72 -9.68
N MET A 33 3.52 3.20 -9.19
CA MET A 33 2.59 2.44 -8.34
C MET A 33 2.18 1.11 -8.98
N ARG A 34 1.95 1.11 -10.31
CA ARG A 34 1.61 -0.10 -11.08
C ARG A 34 2.68 -1.18 -11.08
N LYS A 35 3.89 -0.85 -10.65
CA LYS A 35 5.03 -1.76 -10.56
C LYS A 35 5.44 -2.03 -9.12
N LEU A 36 4.72 -1.52 -8.12
CA LEU A 36 5.05 -1.76 -6.73
C LEU A 36 4.78 -3.21 -6.30
N ARG A 37 5.56 -3.66 -5.34
CA ARG A 37 5.41 -4.93 -4.63
C ARG A 37 4.72 -4.68 -3.29
N VAL A 38 3.66 -5.41 -3.01
CA VAL A 38 2.97 -5.38 -1.71
C VAL A 38 3.32 -6.61 -0.88
N GLY A 39 3.92 -6.36 0.28
CA GLY A 39 4.24 -7.36 1.31
C GLY A 39 3.20 -7.43 2.43
N TRP A 40 3.47 -8.30 3.41
CA TRP A 40 2.75 -8.34 4.67
C TRP A 40 3.70 -7.92 5.79
N LEU A 41 3.33 -6.91 6.57
CA LEU A 41 4.05 -6.49 7.77
C LEU A 41 3.49 -7.26 8.97
N PRO A 42 4.22 -8.20 9.58
CA PRO A 42 3.69 -9.09 10.62
C PRO A 42 3.77 -8.47 12.03
N VAL A 43 3.30 -7.23 12.18
CA VAL A 43 3.25 -6.55 13.49
C VAL A 43 1.86 -6.75 14.08
N GLU A 44 1.76 -7.42 15.24
CA GLU A 44 0.50 -7.67 15.95
C GLU A 44 -0.51 -8.43 15.04
N SER A 45 -1.61 -7.79 14.61
CA SER A 45 -2.55 -8.37 13.63
C SER A 45 -1.94 -8.51 12.24
N GLY A 46 -0.99 -7.62 11.93
CA GLY A 46 -0.36 -7.49 10.64
C GLY A 46 -1.21 -6.71 9.65
N ALA A 47 -0.57 -6.22 8.59
CA ALA A 47 -1.26 -5.48 7.53
C ALA A 47 -0.42 -5.45 6.24
N PRO A 48 -1.01 -5.07 5.09
CA PRO A 48 -0.24 -4.84 3.89
C PRO A 48 0.73 -3.68 4.02
N ALA A 49 1.90 -3.81 3.41
CA ALA A 49 2.92 -2.77 3.34
C ALA A 49 3.55 -2.74 1.94
N ILE A 50 3.97 -1.57 1.48
CA ILE A 50 4.81 -1.52 0.28
C ILE A 50 6.19 -2.06 0.66
N VAL A 51 6.72 -3.00 -0.11
CA VAL A 51 8.04 -3.56 0.15
C VAL A 51 9.07 -2.45 -0.03
N PRO A 52 9.83 -2.07 1.02
CA PRO A 52 10.75 -0.93 0.93
C PRO A 52 12.08 -1.29 0.25
N GLU A 53 12.45 -2.58 0.31
CA GLU A 53 13.61 -3.15 -0.38
C GLU A 53 13.20 -3.59 -1.79
N GLN A 54 13.87 -3.05 -2.82
CA GLN A 54 13.51 -3.35 -4.22
C GLN A 54 11.99 -3.24 -4.47
N PRO A 55 11.41 -2.04 -4.28
CA PRO A 55 9.97 -1.83 -4.28
C PRO A 55 9.29 -2.13 -5.61
N LEU A 56 10.05 -2.10 -6.72
CA LEU A 56 9.54 -2.23 -8.07
C LEU A 56 9.76 -3.65 -8.60
N THR A 57 8.78 -4.19 -9.32
CA THR A 57 8.91 -5.44 -10.06
C THR A 57 9.89 -5.30 -11.21
N GLY A 58 10.73 -6.32 -11.42
CA GLY A 58 11.72 -6.39 -12.48
C GLY A 58 13.10 -6.76 -11.95
N ASP A 59 14.02 -7.04 -12.85
CA ASP A 59 15.41 -7.36 -12.50
C ASP A 59 16.28 -6.10 -12.59
N GLY A 60 17.16 -5.89 -11.61
CA GLY A 60 18.15 -4.82 -11.62
C GLY A 60 18.01 -3.83 -10.46
N ALA A 61 18.74 -2.72 -10.54
CA ALA A 61 18.70 -1.69 -9.51
C ALA A 61 17.37 -0.92 -9.56
N THR A 62 16.81 -0.60 -8.40
CA THR A 62 15.50 0.06 -8.28
C THR A 62 15.39 1.33 -9.12
N ILE A 63 16.45 2.13 -9.20
CA ILE A 63 16.41 3.38 -9.98
C ILE A 63 16.48 3.15 -11.48
N ASP A 64 17.22 2.14 -11.95
CA ASP A 64 17.20 1.77 -13.37
C ASP A 64 15.78 1.35 -13.78
N LEU A 65 15.09 0.60 -12.91
CA LEU A 65 13.67 0.25 -13.10
C LEU A 65 12.77 1.50 -13.10
N ALA A 66 12.93 2.40 -12.12
CA ALA A 66 12.15 3.63 -12.03
C ALA A 66 12.32 4.51 -13.28
N LYS A 67 13.55 4.67 -13.76
CA LYS A 67 13.88 5.40 -14.99
C LYS A 67 13.23 4.78 -16.22
N ALA A 68 13.29 3.46 -16.35
CA ALA A 68 12.64 2.75 -17.44
C ALA A 68 11.12 2.92 -17.42
N ILE A 69 10.48 2.86 -16.25
CA ILE A 69 9.03 3.06 -16.08
C ILE A 69 8.62 4.50 -16.41
N LEU A 70 9.43 5.47 -15.99
CA LEU A 70 9.19 6.90 -16.20
C LEU A 70 9.64 7.40 -17.58
N GLU A 71 10.24 6.53 -18.39
CA GLU A 71 10.82 6.85 -19.70
C GLU A 71 11.77 8.06 -19.65
N THR A 72 12.70 8.04 -18.67
CA THR A 72 13.62 9.15 -18.41
C THR A 72 15.06 8.67 -18.19
N ASP A 73 16.03 9.51 -18.57
CA ASP A 73 17.44 9.35 -18.22
C ASP A 73 17.86 10.17 -16.98
N ASP A 74 16.93 10.94 -16.40
CA ASP A 74 17.16 11.81 -15.24
C ASP A 74 17.05 11.05 -13.91
N ASP A 75 18.19 10.81 -13.27
CA ASP A 75 18.28 10.15 -11.95
C ASP A 75 17.56 10.95 -10.86
N VAL A 76 17.65 12.29 -10.88
CA VAL A 76 17.04 13.15 -9.86
C VAL A 76 15.52 13.04 -9.94
N LEU A 77 14.96 13.08 -11.15
CA LEU A 77 13.53 12.88 -11.38
C LEU A 77 13.10 11.50 -10.88
N ALA A 78 13.82 10.44 -11.25
CA ALA A 78 13.46 9.07 -10.86
C ALA A 78 13.51 8.85 -9.34
N ILE A 79 14.59 9.31 -8.68
CA ILE A 79 14.75 9.22 -7.22
C ILE A 79 13.64 10.00 -6.52
N ARG A 80 13.39 11.25 -6.95
CA ARG A 80 12.39 12.11 -6.36
C ARG A 80 10.99 11.54 -6.50
N THR A 81 10.57 11.14 -7.70
CA THR A 81 9.23 10.59 -7.94
C THR A 81 9.00 9.28 -7.19
N LEU A 82 10.03 8.43 -7.04
CA LEU A 82 9.93 7.22 -6.23
C LEU A 82 9.82 7.53 -4.73
N ALA A 83 10.54 8.54 -4.24
CA ALA A 83 10.46 9.01 -2.86
C ALA A 83 9.09 9.63 -2.53
N GLU A 84 8.54 10.41 -3.45
CA GLU A 84 7.23 11.06 -3.32
C GLU A 84 6.09 10.04 -3.14
N LEU A 85 6.25 8.78 -3.58
CA LEU A 85 5.31 7.69 -3.29
C LEU A 85 5.10 7.45 -1.79
N GLY A 86 6.10 7.78 -0.95
CA GLY A 86 6.01 7.80 0.51
C GLY A 86 4.89 8.67 1.05
N HIS A 87 4.51 9.70 0.30
CA HIS A 87 3.41 10.60 0.64
C HIS A 87 2.13 10.25 -0.13
N VAL A 88 2.23 10.08 -1.46
CA VAL A 88 1.03 10.09 -2.31
C VAL A 88 0.26 8.77 -2.40
N ILE A 89 0.83 7.64 -1.98
CA ILE A 89 0.12 6.34 -1.99
C ILE A 89 -1.12 6.36 -1.08
N PRO A 90 -1.05 6.81 0.19
CA PRO A 90 -2.23 6.99 1.03
C PRO A 90 -3.34 7.78 0.34
N GLU A 91 -3.03 8.94 -0.24
CA GLU A 91 -4.03 9.75 -0.96
C GLU A 91 -4.64 9.01 -2.17
N PHE A 92 -3.80 8.35 -2.97
CA PHE A 92 -4.27 7.56 -4.11
C PHE A 92 -5.21 6.43 -3.66
N VAL A 93 -4.82 5.67 -2.63
CA VAL A 93 -5.62 4.53 -2.14
C VAL A 93 -6.86 4.95 -1.37
N THR A 94 -6.86 6.11 -0.70
CA THR A 94 -7.99 6.58 0.14
C THR A 94 -8.95 7.53 -0.57
N VAL A 95 -8.51 8.25 -1.60
CA VAL A 95 -9.35 9.24 -2.27
C VAL A 95 -9.26 9.16 -3.80
N ALA A 96 -8.06 9.23 -4.38
CA ALA A 96 -7.90 9.65 -5.78
C ALA A 96 -7.86 8.52 -6.83
N GLY A 97 -7.56 7.28 -6.45
CA GLY A 97 -7.55 6.14 -7.37
C GLY A 97 -8.92 5.50 -7.47
N GLU A 98 -9.36 5.10 -8.66
CA GLU A 98 -10.61 4.34 -8.85
C GLU A 98 -10.36 2.98 -9.49
N LEU A 99 -10.99 1.96 -8.92
CA LEU A 99 -11.03 0.61 -9.48
C LEU A 99 -12.41 0.00 -9.28
N ALA A 100 -13.05 -0.40 -10.38
CA ALA A 100 -14.35 -1.04 -10.33
C ALA A 100 -14.23 -2.49 -9.79
N PRO A 101 -15.24 -3.01 -9.08
CA PRO A 101 -15.28 -4.42 -8.74
C PRO A 101 -15.19 -5.32 -9.99
N GLY A 102 -14.47 -6.44 -9.87
CA GLY A 102 -14.25 -7.35 -10.99
C GLY A 102 -13.17 -8.39 -10.76
N GLN A 103 -12.90 -9.17 -11.80
CA GLN A 103 -11.86 -10.20 -11.81
C GLN A 103 -10.57 -9.62 -12.38
N TYR A 104 -9.53 -9.56 -11.55
CA TYR A 104 -8.22 -9.05 -11.93
C TYR A 104 -7.16 -10.13 -11.81
N VAL A 105 -6.02 -9.92 -12.46
CA VAL A 105 -4.89 -10.87 -12.45
C VAL A 105 -3.72 -10.23 -11.73
N ILE A 106 -3.15 -10.98 -10.78
CA ILE A 106 -1.86 -10.65 -10.15
C ILE A 106 -0.77 -10.78 -11.24
N PRO A 107 0.08 -9.75 -11.42
CA PRO A 107 1.21 -9.83 -12.34
C PRO A 107 2.03 -11.10 -12.14
N GLU A 108 2.45 -11.74 -13.24
CA GLU A 108 3.12 -13.04 -13.19
C GLU A 108 4.34 -13.06 -12.26
N ALA A 109 5.15 -12.00 -12.30
CA ALA A 109 6.33 -11.83 -11.44
C ALA A 109 6.02 -11.76 -9.92
N LEU A 110 4.74 -11.63 -9.54
CA LEU A 110 4.30 -11.49 -8.17
C LEU A 110 3.50 -12.71 -7.66
N ARG A 111 3.12 -13.64 -8.53
CA ARG A 111 2.16 -14.71 -8.19
C ARG A 111 2.61 -15.57 -7.00
N ASP A 112 3.90 -15.93 -6.96
CA ASP A 112 4.47 -16.73 -5.88
C ASP A 112 4.26 -16.07 -4.51
N ALA A 113 4.22 -14.74 -4.45
CA ALA A 113 4.02 -14.00 -3.21
C ALA A 113 2.58 -14.12 -2.67
N PHE A 114 1.63 -14.61 -3.48
CA PHE A 114 0.22 -14.79 -3.16
C PHE A 114 -0.24 -16.26 -3.21
N ASP A 115 0.70 -17.21 -3.37
CA ASP A 115 0.42 -18.65 -3.36
C ASP A 115 0.22 -19.18 -1.93
N TYR A 116 -0.87 -18.73 -1.29
CA TYR A 116 -1.32 -19.20 0.02
C TYR A 116 -2.84 -19.07 0.15
N PRO A 117 -3.52 -19.94 0.93
CA PRO A 117 -4.98 -20.06 0.91
C PRO A 117 -5.75 -18.77 1.25
N GLU A 118 -5.23 -17.96 2.17
CA GLU A 118 -5.88 -16.76 2.68
C GLU A 118 -5.70 -15.53 1.79
N SER A 119 -4.93 -15.63 0.70
CA SER A 119 -4.70 -14.50 -0.22
C SER A 119 -5.94 -14.14 -1.04
N GLY A 120 -6.87 -15.08 -1.19
CA GLY A 120 -8.01 -14.98 -2.11
C GLY A 120 -7.63 -15.08 -3.59
N VAL A 121 -6.36 -15.37 -3.91
CA VAL A 121 -5.87 -15.52 -5.28
C VAL A 121 -5.98 -16.99 -5.70
N ASP A 122 -6.60 -17.25 -6.85
CA ASP A 122 -6.73 -18.61 -7.38
C ASP A 122 -5.44 -19.13 -8.03
N ALA A 123 -5.41 -20.42 -8.38
CA ALA A 123 -4.26 -21.07 -9.01
C ALA A 123 -3.87 -20.48 -10.38
N SER A 124 -4.72 -19.68 -11.01
CA SER A 124 -4.42 -18.96 -12.25
C SER A 124 -3.91 -17.54 -12.00
N GLY A 125 -3.78 -17.13 -10.74
CA GLY A 125 -3.38 -15.79 -10.32
C GLY A 125 -4.52 -14.78 -10.36
N ARG A 126 -5.78 -15.21 -10.40
CA ARG A 126 -6.94 -14.30 -10.41
C ARG A 126 -7.41 -13.99 -9.00
N PHE A 127 -7.82 -12.73 -8.82
CA PHE A 127 -8.40 -12.22 -7.59
C PHE A 127 -9.71 -11.52 -7.91
N GLU A 128 -10.76 -11.84 -7.14
CA GLU A 128 -12.03 -11.14 -7.21
C GLU A 128 -11.98 -9.88 -6.36
N PHE A 129 -11.73 -8.73 -6.99
CA PHE A 129 -11.81 -7.45 -6.32
C PHE A 129 -13.28 -7.03 -6.15
N ARG A 130 -13.82 -7.23 -4.94
CA ARG A 130 -15.18 -6.81 -4.54
C ARG A 130 -15.24 -5.39 -3.96
N ALA A 131 -16.47 -4.86 -3.81
CA ALA A 131 -16.70 -3.54 -3.23
C ALA A 131 -16.25 -3.44 -1.77
N GLU A 132 -16.36 -4.54 -1.01
CA GLU A 132 -15.88 -4.61 0.38
C GLU A 132 -14.38 -4.39 0.47
N HIS A 133 -13.58 -4.90 -0.47
CA HIS A 133 -12.14 -4.63 -0.49
C HIS A 133 -11.85 -3.15 -0.69
N LEU A 134 -12.56 -2.50 -1.61
CA LEU A 134 -12.39 -1.08 -1.83
C LEU A 134 -12.76 -0.27 -0.58
N ALA A 135 -13.90 -0.57 0.04
CA ALA A 135 -14.32 0.09 1.28
C ALA A 135 -13.29 -0.07 2.40
N ILE A 136 -12.74 -1.28 2.57
CA ILE A 136 -11.68 -1.54 3.55
C ILE A 136 -10.41 -0.76 3.21
N LEU A 137 -9.90 -0.83 1.97
CA LEU A 137 -8.69 -0.09 1.56
C LEU A 137 -8.84 1.43 1.75
N ARG A 138 -10.05 1.97 1.56
CA ARG A 138 -10.34 3.39 1.78
C ARG A 138 -10.29 3.78 3.26
N GLY A 139 -10.58 2.84 4.16
CA GLY A 139 -10.56 3.03 5.61
C GLY A 139 -9.27 2.61 6.30
N THR A 140 -8.23 2.20 5.56
CA THR A 140 -6.98 1.78 6.21
C THR A 140 -6.22 2.93 6.84
N VAL A 141 -5.62 2.69 8.01
CA VAL A 141 -4.75 3.62 8.71
C VAL A 141 -3.33 3.50 8.16
N TRP A 142 -2.90 4.50 7.41
CA TRP A 142 -1.55 4.56 6.84
C TRP A 142 -0.54 5.18 7.81
N ARG A 143 0.69 4.66 7.78
CA ARG A 143 1.88 5.23 8.39
C ARG A 143 2.82 5.68 7.28
N THR A 144 3.24 6.94 7.37
CA THR A 144 4.24 7.56 6.50
C THR A 144 5.45 7.93 7.35
N LEU A 145 6.61 8.11 6.71
CA LEU A 145 7.79 8.62 7.39
C LEU A 145 7.71 10.14 7.55
N ASP A 146 8.29 10.62 8.64
CA ASP A 146 8.57 12.03 8.92
C ASP A 146 10.08 12.31 8.81
N ASP A 147 10.47 13.57 9.01
CA ASP A 147 11.86 14.02 8.96
C ASP A 147 12.73 13.36 10.03
N TYR A 148 12.19 13.04 11.21
CA TYR A 148 12.89 12.34 12.29
C TYR A 148 13.20 10.89 11.92
N SER A 149 12.34 10.25 11.13
CA SER A 149 12.45 8.83 10.78
C SER A 149 13.22 8.59 9.48
N ILE A 150 13.42 9.61 8.65
CA ILE A 150 14.11 9.44 7.36
C ILE A 150 15.54 8.94 7.53
N ASP A 151 16.27 9.42 8.55
CA ASP A 151 17.67 9.02 8.75
C ASP A 151 17.80 7.51 9.04
N ALA A 152 16.84 6.89 9.73
CA ALA A 152 16.81 5.45 9.94
C ALA A 152 16.66 4.65 8.63
N VAL A 153 15.92 5.20 7.65
CA VAL A 153 15.83 4.61 6.30
C VAL A 153 17.14 4.79 5.54
N LEU A 154 17.80 5.94 5.68
CA LEU A 154 19.05 6.24 4.98
C LEU A 154 20.27 5.46 5.48
N GLU A 155 20.19 4.90 6.70
CA GLU A 155 21.18 3.97 7.23
C GLU A 155 21.12 2.56 6.60
N MET A 156 19.98 2.22 5.99
CA MET A 156 19.80 0.94 5.31
C MET A 156 20.09 1.08 3.80
N ASP A 157 20.97 0.22 3.29
CA ASP A 157 21.27 0.18 1.87
C ASP A 157 20.02 -0.21 1.06
N ASP A 158 19.78 0.47 -0.06
CA ASP A 158 18.67 0.25 -1.01
C ASP A 158 17.23 0.31 -0.45
N PHE A 159 17.06 0.85 0.76
CA PHE A 159 15.75 0.98 1.41
C PHE A 159 15.03 2.28 1.00
N TRP A 160 13.78 2.19 0.59
CA TRP A 160 12.97 3.34 0.17
C TRP A 160 11.96 3.78 1.25
N PRO A 161 11.75 5.09 1.43
CA PRO A 161 10.85 5.62 2.44
C PRO A 161 9.37 5.49 2.01
N LEU A 162 8.88 4.26 1.91
CA LEU A 162 7.54 3.95 1.41
C LEU A 162 6.55 3.73 2.56
N PRO A 163 5.26 4.02 2.33
CA PRO A 163 4.27 3.96 3.40
C PRO A 163 3.78 2.52 3.59
N TYR A 164 3.17 2.28 4.75
CA TYR A 164 2.60 0.98 5.12
C TYR A 164 1.31 1.18 5.90
N ILE A 165 0.44 0.17 5.92
CA ILE A 165 -0.75 0.18 6.78
C ILE A 165 -0.32 -0.24 8.18
N ASP A 166 -0.85 0.42 9.22
CA ASP A 166 -0.54 0.11 10.61
C ASP A 166 -0.90 -1.34 10.95
N GLY A 167 0.10 -2.19 11.18
CA GLY A 167 -0.14 -3.61 11.49
C GLY A 167 -0.84 -3.85 12.84
N LYS A 168 -0.73 -2.91 13.78
CA LYS A 168 -1.39 -2.98 15.08
C LYS A 168 -2.83 -2.49 15.03
N ARG A 169 -3.09 -1.48 14.20
CA ARG A 169 -4.36 -0.75 14.10
C ARG A 169 -4.72 -0.46 12.65
N PRO A 170 -4.94 -1.49 11.82
CA PRO A 170 -5.01 -1.33 10.36
C PRO A 170 -6.22 -0.55 9.87
N TYR A 171 -7.30 -0.51 10.64
CA TYR A 171 -8.59 0.04 10.20
C TYR A 171 -9.19 1.07 11.17
N GLY A 172 -8.53 1.34 12.30
CA GLY A 172 -9.04 2.18 13.36
C GLY A 172 -8.42 1.86 14.72
N ASP A 173 -9.08 2.30 15.78
CA ASP A 173 -8.54 2.27 17.14
C ASP A 173 -9.03 1.09 18.00
N CYS A 174 -9.70 0.08 17.41
CA CYS A 174 -10.16 -1.11 18.13
C CYS A 174 -9.11 -2.23 18.15
N THR A 175 -8.99 -2.93 19.29
CA THR A 175 -8.00 -4.03 19.42
C THR A 175 -8.45 -5.23 18.60
N TYR A 176 -9.77 -5.40 18.52
CA TYR A 176 -10.42 -6.37 17.67
C TYR A 176 -10.75 -5.68 16.35
N PHE A 177 -9.87 -5.85 15.36
CA PHE A 177 -9.91 -5.11 14.09
C PHE A 177 -11.21 -5.32 13.31
N GLN A 178 -11.92 -6.42 13.55
CA GLN A 178 -13.21 -6.74 12.97
C GLN A 178 -14.26 -5.68 13.30
N ILE A 179 -14.20 -5.02 14.47
CA ILE A 179 -15.14 -3.96 14.84
C ILE A 179 -15.00 -2.78 13.87
N ASP A 180 -13.77 -2.29 13.67
CA ASP A 180 -13.49 -1.18 12.77
C ASP A 180 -13.83 -1.55 11.32
N MET A 181 -13.46 -2.76 10.88
CA MET A 181 -13.83 -3.25 9.53
C MET A 181 -15.34 -3.30 9.32
N ALA A 182 -16.09 -3.76 10.32
CA ALA A 182 -17.54 -3.83 10.28
C ALA A 182 -18.17 -2.44 10.16
N GLU A 183 -17.63 -1.44 10.87
CA GLU A 183 -18.05 -0.05 10.74
C GLU A 183 -17.78 0.52 9.33
N LEU A 184 -16.59 0.27 8.76
CA LEU A 184 -16.25 0.67 7.39
C LEU A 184 -17.17 0.08 6.34
N LEU A 185 -17.70 -1.13 6.58
CA LEU A 185 -18.64 -1.81 5.71
C LEU A 185 -20.11 -1.41 5.96
N GLY A 186 -20.38 -0.54 6.94
CA GLY A 186 -21.75 -0.12 7.29
C GLY A 186 -22.55 -1.19 8.02
N GLU A 187 -21.88 -2.19 8.59
CA GLU A 187 -22.47 -3.34 9.26
C GLU A 187 -21.94 -3.45 10.70
N PRO A 188 -22.09 -2.44 11.58
CA PRO A 188 -21.48 -2.46 12.92
C PRO A 188 -21.97 -3.65 13.75
N TYR A 189 -21.15 -4.09 14.72
CA TYR A 189 -21.58 -5.12 15.67
C TYR A 189 -22.69 -4.62 16.58
N GLN A 190 -23.49 -5.57 17.08
CA GLN A 190 -24.52 -5.30 18.08
C GLN A 190 -23.95 -5.47 19.48
N PHE A 191 -24.53 -4.74 20.43
CA PHE A 191 -24.19 -4.82 21.85
C PHE A 191 -25.45 -5.16 22.66
N ASP A 192 -25.28 -5.92 23.73
CA ASP A 192 -26.35 -6.23 24.67
C ASP A 192 -26.71 -5.02 25.57
N ALA A 193 -27.67 -5.19 26.48
CA ALA A 193 -28.10 -4.13 27.38
C ALA A 193 -26.99 -3.67 28.35
N GLU A 194 -26.03 -4.54 28.61
CA GLU A 194 -24.86 -4.33 29.45
C GLU A 194 -23.65 -3.77 28.66
N SER A 195 -23.85 -3.46 27.37
CA SER A 195 -22.81 -2.97 26.43
C SER A 195 -21.68 -3.98 26.16
N ASN A 196 -21.93 -5.29 26.32
CA ASN A 196 -21.03 -6.31 25.82
C ASN A 196 -21.29 -6.58 24.34
N LEU A 197 -20.22 -6.90 23.61
CA LEU A 197 -20.32 -7.32 22.22
C LEU A 197 -21.17 -8.60 22.11
N ILE A 198 -22.16 -8.60 21.25
CA ILE A 198 -22.89 -9.82 20.89
C ILE A 198 -22.04 -10.59 19.87
N GLU A 199 -21.64 -11.81 20.23
CA GLU A 199 -20.79 -12.67 19.39
C GLU A 199 -21.46 -12.98 18.05
N ASP A 200 -20.67 -12.91 16.97
CA ASP A 200 -21.09 -13.25 15.61
C ASP A 200 -19.94 -13.96 14.87
N ALA A 201 -19.81 -15.25 15.12
CA ALA A 201 -18.70 -16.05 14.61
C ALA A 201 -18.64 -16.12 13.07
N GLU A 202 -19.78 -16.03 12.39
CA GLU A 202 -19.82 -16.02 10.92
C GLU A 202 -19.24 -14.71 10.38
N LYS A 203 -19.63 -13.59 10.99
CA LYS A 203 -19.09 -12.28 10.66
C LYS A 203 -17.61 -12.18 10.99
N ASP A 204 -17.18 -12.68 12.14
CA ASP A 204 -15.77 -12.71 12.55
C ASP A 204 -14.92 -13.43 11.50
N ALA A 205 -15.32 -14.64 11.10
CA ALA A 205 -14.60 -15.44 10.11
C ALA A 205 -14.60 -14.79 8.72
N ARG A 206 -15.68 -14.10 8.34
CA ARG A 206 -15.75 -13.35 7.07
C ARG A 206 -14.81 -12.16 7.07
N LEU A 207 -14.78 -11.37 8.14
CA LEU A 207 -13.94 -10.18 8.26
C LEU A 207 -12.46 -10.53 8.40
N GLU A 208 -12.14 -11.62 9.10
CA GLU A 208 -10.78 -12.16 9.15
C GLU A 208 -10.27 -12.57 7.75
N ARG A 209 -11.11 -13.25 6.96
CA ARG A 209 -10.76 -13.56 5.57
C ARG A 209 -10.52 -12.29 4.75
N LEU A 210 -11.43 -11.31 4.86
CA LEU A 210 -11.31 -10.04 4.16
C LEU A 210 -10.03 -9.28 4.56
N HIS A 211 -9.62 -9.38 5.82
CA HIS A 211 -8.37 -8.83 6.33
C HIS A 211 -7.15 -9.40 5.61
N TYR A 212 -7.04 -10.73 5.47
CA TYR A 212 -5.93 -11.35 4.76
C TYR A 212 -5.95 -11.09 3.24
N GLU A 213 -7.15 -11.00 2.65
CA GLU A 213 -7.35 -10.62 1.25
C GLU A 213 -6.90 -9.18 0.96
N THR A 214 -6.78 -8.29 1.96
CA THR A 214 -6.37 -6.89 1.76
C THR A 214 -5.01 -6.74 1.10
N ARG A 215 -4.10 -7.70 1.27
CA ARG A 215 -2.80 -7.67 0.60
C ARG A 215 -2.95 -7.81 -0.91
N ALA A 216 -3.75 -8.79 -1.37
CA ALA A 216 -4.03 -8.98 -2.78
C ALA A 216 -4.85 -7.82 -3.34
N ALA A 217 -5.83 -7.34 -2.57
CA ALA A 217 -6.63 -6.19 -2.94
C ALA A 217 -5.76 -4.93 -3.15
N LEU A 218 -4.84 -4.61 -2.24
CA LEU A 218 -3.93 -3.47 -2.39
C LEU A 218 -3.02 -3.65 -3.62
N GLN A 219 -2.48 -4.85 -3.84
CA GLN A 219 -1.64 -5.14 -5.00
C GLN A 219 -2.41 -4.90 -6.31
N ILE A 220 -3.63 -5.43 -6.41
CA ILE A 220 -4.52 -5.25 -7.57
C ILE A 220 -4.89 -3.77 -7.74
N PHE A 221 -5.24 -3.08 -6.65
CA PHE A 221 -5.58 -1.67 -6.69
C PHE A 221 -4.43 -0.83 -7.25
N LEU A 222 -3.21 -0.97 -6.72
CA LEU A 222 -2.04 -0.23 -7.22
C LEU A 222 -1.69 -0.56 -8.68
N THR A 223 -1.99 -1.79 -9.11
CA THR A 223 -1.69 -2.27 -10.47
C THR A 223 -2.68 -1.75 -11.52
N HIS A 224 -3.96 -1.62 -11.15
CA HIS A 224 -5.05 -1.43 -12.12
C HIS A 224 -5.88 -0.16 -11.91
N ALA A 225 -5.81 0.49 -10.75
CA ALA A 225 -6.58 1.70 -10.50
C ALA A 225 -6.10 2.86 -11.38
N GLU A 226 -7.05 3.68 -11.79
CA GLU A 226 -6.79 4.89 -12.56
C GLU A 226 -6.93 6.12 -11.66
N LEU A 227 -6.16 7.17 -11.96
CA LEU A 227 -6.28 8.44 -11.26
C LEU A 227 -7.58 9.14 -11.70
N THR A 228 -8.44 9.48 -10.75
CA THR A 228 -9.58 10.36 -11.03
C THR A 228 -9.05 11.73 -11.41
N THR A 229 -9.34 12.17 -12.63
CA THR A 229 -9.16 13.58 -12.96
C THR A 229 -10.29 14.35 -12.27
N PRO A 230 -10.03 15.46 -11.56
CA PRO A 230 -11.12 16.28 -11.05
C PRO A 230 -12.01 16.70 -12.24
N ALA A 231 -13.32 16.47 -12.09
CA ALA A 231 -14.35 16.88 -13.04
C ALA A 231 -14.49 18.41 -13.12
#